data_AF-A0A511V686-F1
#
_entry.id   AF-A0A511V686-F1
#
_cell.length_a   1.000
_cell.length_b   1.000
_cell.length_c   1.000
_cell.angle_alpha   90.00
_cell.angle_beta   90.00
_cell.angle_gamma   90.00
#
_symmetry.space_group_name_H-M   'P 1'
#
loop_
_entity.id
_entity.type
_entity.pdbx_description
1 polymer ?
#
loop_
_entity_poly.entity_id
_entity_poly.type
_entity_poly.pdbx_seq_one_letter_code
_entity_poly.pdbx_strand_id
1 'polypeptide(L)' 'MSIEFIKRIDNCFNVVELQKEAKVIARILSQYKSCKNEEFLLMLSKLSYIHQRIVFVLNSTKTRV' A
#
# COMPACT_ATOMS: atom_id res chain seq x y z
N MET A 1 -2.15 0.89 12.18
CA MET A 1 -2.33 -0.01 11.02
C MET A 1 -2.69 -1.40 11.55
N SER A 2 -3.68 -2.08 10.98
CA SER A 2 -4.14 -3.38 11.50
C SER A 2 -3.19 -4.53 11.14
N ILE A 3 -3.01 -5.49 12.06
CA ILE A 3 -2.18 -6.69 11.85
C ILE A 3 -2.64 -7.50 10.63
N GLU A 4 -3.95 -7.61 10.42
CA GLU A 4 -4.52 -8.34 9.28
C GLU A 4 -4.12 -7.72 7.93
N PHE A 5 -4.15 -6.40 7.83
CA PHE A 5 -3.71 -5.67 6.63
C PHE A 5 -2.24 -5.95 6.33
N ILE A 6 -1.37 -5.86 7.35
CA ILE A 6 0.06 -6.14 7.23
C ILE A 6 0.28 -7.56 6.71
N LYS A 7 -0.33 -8.56 7.35
CA LYS A 7 -0.24 -9.97 6.92
C LYS A 7 -0.70 -10.18 5.47
N ARG A 8 -1.81 -9.54 5.06
CA ARG A 8 -2.32 -9.65 3.68
C ARG A 8 -1.33 -9.10 2.66
N ILE A 9 -0.75 -7.93 2.93
CA ILE A 9 0.21 -7.27 2.03
C ILE A 9 1.55 -8.01 2.00
N ASP A 10 2.04 -8.50 3.14
CA ASP A 10 3.27 -9.29 3.21
C ASP A 10 3.15 -10.59 2.39
N ASN A 11 2.00 -11.26 2.44
CA ASN A 11 1.75 -12.50 1.70
C ASN A 11 1.44 -12.27 0.20
N CYS A 12 1.32 -11.03 -0.26
CA CYS A 12 1.04 -10.73 -1.66
C CYS A 12 2.33 -10.45 -2.45
N PHE A 13 2.57 -11.27 -3.47
CA PHE A 13 3.69 -11.12 -4.41
C PHE A 13 3.23 -10.65 -5.80
N ASN A 14 1.93 -10.44 -6.00
CA ASN A 14 1.40 -9.93 -7.25
C ASN A 14 1.37 -8.38 -7.22
N VAL A 15 2.30 -7.77 -7.96
CA VAL A 15 2.42 -6.30 -8.05
C VAL A 15 1.13 -5.64 -8.56
N VAL A 16 0.39 -6.28 -9.46
CA VAL A 16 -0.86 -5.72 -10.00
C VAL A 16 -1.93 -5.61 -8.91
N GLU A 17 -2.05 -6.62 -8.06
CA GLU A 17 -2.99 -6.61 -6.94
C GLU A 17 -2.60 -5.56 -5.88
N LEU A 18 -1.31 -5.45 -5.57
CA LEU A 18 -0.80 -4.39 -4.69
C LEU A 18 -1.10 -2.99 -5.24
N GLN A 19 -0.94 -2.77 -6.55
CA GLN A 19 -1.28 -1.50 -7.19
C GLN A 19 -2.78 -1.19 -7.17
N LYS A 20 -3.65 -2.20 -7.33
CA LYS A 20 -5.11 -2.02 -7.21
C LYS A 20 -5.49 -1.55 -5.81
N GLU A 21 -4.94 -2.18 -4.77
CA GLU A 21 -5.17 -1.79 -3.38
C GLU A 21 -4.72 -0.33 -3.13
N ALA A 22 -3.51 0.03 -3.60
CA ALA A 22 -3.01 1.40 -3.49
C ALA A 22 -3.93 2.41 -4.20
N LYS A 23 -4.44 2.09 -5.40
CA LYS A 23 -5.38 2.97 -6.13
C LYS A 23 -6.68 3.21 -5.37
N VAL A 24 -7.22 2.20 -4.70
CA VAL A 24 -8.44 2.35 -3.87
C VAL A 24 -8.18 3.34 -2.74
N ILE A 25 -7.08 3.17 -2.01
CA ILE A 25 -6.71 4.06 -0.89
C ILE A 25 -6.46 5.48 -1.38
N ALA A 26 -5.73 5.66 -2.48
CA ALA A 26 -5.48 6.96 -3.09
C ALA A 26 -6.77 7.67 -3.51
N ARG A 27 -7.75 6.92 -4.06
CA ARG A 27 -9.06 7.46 -4.42
C ARG A 27 -9.82 7.94 -3.19
N ILE A 28 -9.83 7.16 -2.11
CA ILE A 28 -10.48 7.57 -0.86
C ILE A 28 -9.81 8.85 -0.32
N LEU A 29 -8.47 8.88 -0.27
CA LEU A 29 -7.70 10.06 0.15
C LEU A 29 -8.04 11.31 -0.68
N SER A 30 -8.21 11.18 -1.99
CA SER A 30 -8.53 12.32 -2.87
C SER A 30 -9.89 12.96 -2.57
N GLN A 31 -10.80 12.23 -1.93
CA GLN A 31 -12.12 12.72 -1.53
C GLN A 31 -12.06 13.47 -0.19
N TYR A 32 -11.04 13.24 0.63
CA TYR A 32 -10.83 13.93 1.91
C TYR A 32 -10.13 15.29 1.66
N LYS A 33 -10.94 16.33 1.39
CA LYS A 33 -10.45 17.69 1.09
C LYS A 33 -10.04 18.55 2.30
N SER A 34 -10.32 18.15 3.55
CA SER A 34 -9.94 18.93 4.75
C SER A 34 -9.09 18.12 5.71
N CYS A 35 -7.82 18.51 5.86
CA CYS A 35 -6.80 17.74 6.55
C CYS A 35 -6.62 18.20 8.01
N LYS A 36 -7.17 17.44 8.96
CA LYS A 36 -6.72 17.24 10.36
C LYS A 36 -7.30 15.93 10.93
N ASN A 37 -7.25 14.84 10.17
CA ASN A 37 -7.88 13.59 10.59
C ASN A 37 -6.88 12.44 10.63
N GLU A 38 -6.81 11.72 11.76
CA GLU A 38 -5.93 10.57 11.97
C GLU A 38 -6.12 9.49 10.90
N GLU A 39 -7.33 9.38 10.35
CA GLU A 39 -7.67 8.51 9.23
C GLU A 39 -6.84 8.82 7.97
N PHE A 40 -6.59 10.09 7.69
CA PHE A 40 -5.80 10.52 6.52
C PHE A 40 -4.35 10.06 6.68
N LEU A 41 -3.76 10.27 7.86
CA LEU A 41 -2.40 9.80 8.18
C LEU A 41 -2.31 8.28 8.13
N LEU A 42 -3.33 7.57 8.63
CA LEU A 42 -3.40 6.11 8.57
C LEU A 42 -3.46 5.61 7.12
N MET A 43 -4.24 6.26 6.25
CA MET A 43 -4.32 5.89 4.83
C MET A 43 -3.02 6.18 4.07
N LEU A 44 -2.36 7.31 4.36
CA LEU A 44 -1.02 7.59 3.82
C LEU A 44 0.02 6.54 4.26
N SER A 45 -0.02 6.13 5.52
CA SER A 45 0.85 5.07 6.05
C SER A 45 0.62 3.75 5.31
N LYS A 46 -0.64 3.38 5.05
CA LYS A 46 -0.97 2.19 4.24
C LYS A 46 -0.42 2.30 2.81
N LEU A 47 -0.56 3.45 2.15
CA LEU A 47 0.00 3.67 0.81
C LEU A 47 1.52 3.50 0.77
N SER A 48 2.22 4.11 1.73
CA SER A 48 3.67 4.03 1.83
C SER A 48 4.13 2.58 1.99
N TYR A 49 3.44 1.81 2.83
CA TYR A 49 3.77 0.40 3.05
C TYR A 49 3.53 -0.47 1.81
N ILE A 50 2.41 -0.28 1.10
CA ILE A 50 2.15 -0.99 -0.17
C ILE A 50 3.24 -0.66 -1.20
N HIS A 51 3.65 0.60 -1.30
CA HIS A 51 4.71 1.02 -2.21
C HIS A 51 6.05 0.35 -1.87
N GLN A 52 6.45 0.32 -0.59
CA GLN A 52 7.64 -0.40 -0.15
C GLN A 52 7.58 -1.89 -0.52
N ARG A 53 6.42 -2.52 -0.35
CA ARG A 53 6.20 -3.93 -0.72
C ARG A 53 6.37 -4.16 -2.23
N ILE A 54 5.81 -3.28 -3.07
CA ILE A 54 5.97 -3.35 -4.53
C ILE A 54 7.45 -3.26 -4.91
N VAL A 55 8.18 -2.29 -4.35
CA VAL A 55 9.62 -2.14 -4.61
C VAL A 55 10.38 -3.40 -4.21
N PHE A 56 10.08 -3.97 -3.04
CA PHE A 56 10.70 -5.22 -2.61
C PHE A 56 10.45 -6.36 -3.60
N VAL A 57 9.19 -6.57 -4.02
CA VAL A 57 8.84 -7.66 -4.94
C VAL A 57 9.51 -7.48 -6.30
N LEU A 58 9.54 -6.25 -6.83
CA LEU A 58 10.21 -5.96 -8.10
C LEU A 58 11.72 -6.19 -8.01
N ASN A 59 12.34 -5.81 -6.89
CA ASN A 59 13.78 -6.02 -6.68
C ASN A 59 14.12 -7.50 -6.49
N SER A 60 13.32 -8.26 -5.73
CA SER A 60 13.56 -9.70 -5.54
C SER A 60 13.38 -10.52 -6.83
N THR A 61 12.59 -10.01 -7.77
CA THR A 61 12.42 -10.63 -9.10
C THR A 61 13.64 -10.36 -9.99
N LYS A 62 14.30 -9.19 -9.85
CA LYS A 62 15.51 -8.84 -10.62
C LYS A 62 16.75 -9.63 -10.20
N THR A 63 16.86 -10.01 -8.93
CA THR A 63 18.03 -10.75 -8.40
C THR A 63 18.02 -12.25 -8.75
N ARG A 64 16.98 -12.75 -9.43
CA ARG A 64 16.86 -14.17 -9.84
C ARG A 64 17.21 -14.44 -11.32
N VAL A 65 17.85 -13.49 -12.00
CA VAL A 65 18.34 -13.63 -13.39
C VAL A 65 19.85 -13.78 -13.38
#